data_AF-A0A3D9HYA4-F1
#
_entry.id   AF-A0A3D9HYA4-F1
#
_cell.length_a   1.000
_cell.length_b   1.000
_cell.length_c   1.000
_cell.angle_alpha   90.00
_cell.angle_beta   90.00
_cell.angle_gamma   90.00
#
_symmetry.space_group_name_H-M   'P 1'
#
loop_
_entity.id
_entity.type
_entity.pdbx_description
1 polymer ?
#
loop_
_entity_poly.entity_id
_entity_poly.type
_entity_poly.pdbx_seq_one_letter_code
_entity_poly.pdbx_strand_id
1 'polypeptide(L)'
;MEPMYERLVEKLKTTSTIRWFPGHGAEESWIEEAEQELGFRLPPSYRWWATHYGDGWLNGGHILSIGDPEHREYTDSDLLYIHRLNKAEDWWVSRFPDRLDVFIPDSDEQFFFDTSVRDEQGEFTVMCYDLINNEIFPCASSFAEFLERLIDEYV
;
A
#
# COMPACT_ATOMS: atom_id res chain seq x y z
N MET A 1 -19.35 8.30 4.30
CA MET A 1 -18.33 7.29 3.96
C MET A 1 -18.90 6.50 2.79
N GLU A 2 -18.11 6.18 1.77
CA GLU A 2 -18.62 5.41 0.63
C GLU A 2 -19.00 3.98 1.04
N PRO A 3 -20.00 3.33 0.40
CA PRO A 3 -20.46 1.99 0.78
C PRO A 3 -19.34 0.92 0.81
N MET A 4 -18.33 1.08 -0.04
CA MET A 4 -17.15 0.21 -0.08
C MET A 4 -16.36 0.27 1.24
N TYR A 5 -16.09 1.46 1.77
CA TYR A 5 -15.38 1.61 3.03
C TYR A 5 -16.19 1.11 4.22
N GLU A 6 -17.51 1.27 4.22
CA GLU A 6 -18.38 0.71 5.28
C GLU A 6 -18.27 -0.82 5.32
N ARG A 7 -18.28 -1.47 4.16
CA ARG A 7 -18.09 -2.94 4.06
C ARG A 7 -16.71 -3.36 4.53
N LEU A 8 -15.65 -2.65 4.13
CA LEU A 8 -14.29 -2.89 4.59
C LEU A 8 -14.15 -2.75 6.10
N VAL A 9 -14.75 -1.71 6.69
CA VAL A 9 -14.77 -1.51 8.15
C VAL A 9 -15.38 -2.72 8.85
N GLU A 10 -16.51 -3.23 8.38
CA GLU A 10 -17.15 -4.41 8.97
C GLU A 10 -16.26 -5.67 8.85
N LYS A 11 -15.65 -5.90 7.68
CA LYS A 11 -14.71 -7.01 7.48
C LYS A 11 -13.48 -6.91 8.41
N LEU A 12 -12.89 -5.72 8.52
CA LEU A 12 -11.71 -5.45 9.34
C LEU A 12 -11.96 -5.59 10.84
N LYS A 13 -13.22 -5.45 11.30
CA LYS A 13 -13.60 -5.72 12.70
C LYS A 13 -13.64 -7.21 13.03
N THR A 14 -13.95 -8.05 12.05
CA THR A 14 -14.20 -9.49 12.28
C THR A 14 -13.05 -10.39 11.85
N THR A 15 -12.21 -9.92 10.93
CA THR A 15 -11.07 -10.68 10.43
C THR A 15 -9.93 -10.73 11.45
N SER A 16 -9.24 -11.87 11.52
CA SER A 16 -7.93 -12.01 12.17
C SER A 16 -6.77 -11.98 11.18
N THR A 17 -7.07 -11.88 9.87
CA THR A 17 -6.10 -11.99 8.79
C THR A 17 -5.19 -10.77 8.73
N ILE A 18 -5.79 -9.58 8.72
CA ILE A 18 -5.05 -8.31 8.77
C ILE A 18 -5.08 -7.80 10.20
N ARG A 19 -3.91 -7.75 10.84
CA ARG A 19 -3.76 -7.17 12.16
C ARG A 19 -3.33 -5.71 12.04
N TRP A 20 -4.11 -4.81 12.61
CA TRP A 20 -3.83 -3.37 12.62
C TRP A 20 -3.96 -2.84 14.06
N PHE A 21 -3.41 -1.66 14.32
CA PHE A 21 -3.32 -1.11 15.67
C PHE A 21 -4.07 0.23 15.76
N PRO A 22 -5.10 0.35 16.61
CA PRO A 22 -5.85 1.60 16.76
C PRO A 22 -4.96 2.78 17.18
N GLY A 23 -5.16 3.95 16.57
CA GLY A 23 -4.42 5.17 16.90
C GLY A 23 -3.08 5.33 16.19
N HIS A 24 -2.75 4.45 15.25
CA HIS A 24 -1.52 4.49 14.44
C HIS A 24 -1.75 5.05 13.02
N GLY A 25 -2.90 5.68 12.78
CA GLY A 25 -3.17 6.34 11.50
C GLY A 25 -2.24 7.53 11.28
N ALA A 26 -1.84 7.73 10.02
CA ALA A 26 -1.03 8.85 9.60
C ALA A 26 -1.78 10.19 9.72
N GLU A 27 -1.07 11.24 10.13
CA GLU A 27 -1.60 12.60 10.07
C GLU A 27 -1.69 13.08 8.62
N GLU A 28 -2.67 13.94 8.33
CA GLU A 28 -2.86 14.51 6.99
C GLU A 28 -1.58 15.21 6.49
N SER A 29 -0.87 15.94 7.36
CA SER A 29 0.40 16.59 7.01
C SER A 29 1.50 15.61 6.60
N TRP A 30 1.51 14.40 7.16
CA TRP A 30 2.49 13.37 6.77
C TRP A 30 2.18 12.83 5.39
N ILE A 31 0.89 12.64 5.07
CA ILE A 31 0.42 12.21 3.75
C ILE A 31 0.71 13.30 2.71
N GLU A 32 0.41 14.57 3.00
CA GLU A 32 0.70 15.70 2.10
C GLU A 32 2.21 15.82 1.79
N GLU A 33 3.06 15.65 2.79
CA GLU A 33 4.52 15.63 2.61
C GLU A 33 4.95 14.47 1.70
N ALA A 34 4.40 13.26 1.92
CA ALA A 34 4.68 12.11 1.09
C ALA A 34 4.25 12.32 -0.37
N GLU A 35 3.06 12.85 -0.59
CA GLU A 35 2.56 13.18 -1.93
C GLU A 35 3.38 14.25 -2.62
N GLN A 36 3.86 15.25 -1.86
CA GLN A 36 4.74 16.28 -2.38
C GLN A 36 6.07 15.68 -2.88
N GLU A 37 6.64 14.73 -2.15
CA GLU A 37 7.87 14.04 -2.56
C GLU A 37 7.64 13.11 -3.77
N LEU A 38 6.57 12.34 -3.74
CA LEU A 38 6.19 11.45 -4.84
C LEU A 38 5.84 12.22 -6.13
N GLY A 39 5.50 13.51 -6.00
CA GLY A 39 5.08 14.37 -7.11
C GLY A 39 3.65 14.07 -7.58
N PHE A 40 2.87 13.33 -6.80
CA PHE A 40 1.52 12.93 -7.14
C PHE A 40 0.69 12.57 -5.90
N ARG A 41 -0.64 12.59 -6.01
CA ARG A 41 -1.53 12.21 -4.89
C ARG A 41 -1.59 10.70 -4.69
N LEU A 42 -1.60 10.22 -3.46
CA LEU A 42 -1.83 8.80 -3.18
C LEU A 42 -3.28 8.43 -3.52
N PRO A 43 -3.56 7.16 -3.87
CA PRO A 43 -4.90 6.75 -4.26
C PRO A 43 -5.88 6.92 -3.08
N PRO A 44 -7.12 7.38 -3.32
CA PRO A 44 -8.06 7.72 -2.24
C PRO A 44 -8.27 6.61 -1.21
N SER A 45 -8.37 5.36 -1.64
CA SER A 45 -8.54 4.21 -0.76
C SER A 45 -7.30 3.88 0.08
N TYR A 46 -6.09 4.14 -0.43
CA TYR A 46 -4.88 4.06 0.39
C TYR A 46 -4.81 5.20 1.40
N ARG A 47 -5.16 6.44 1.00
CA ARG A 47 -5.23 7.58 1.94
C ARG A 47 -6.20 7.30 3.08
N TRP A 48 -7.38 6.75 2.76
CA TRP A 48 -8.35 6.31 3.76
C TRP A 48 -7.74 5.29 4.72
N TRP A 49 -7.06 4.26 4.20
CA TRP A 49 -6.37 3.27 5.02
C TRP A 49 -5.29 3.89 5.91
N ALA A 50 -4.38 4.68 5.33
CA ALA A 50 -3.29 5.34 6.03
C ALA A 50 -3.82 6.21 7.18
N THR A 51 -4.92 6.94 6.95
CA THR A 51 -5.52 7.83 7.96
C THR A 51 -6.20 7.07 9.10
N HIS A 52 -6.89 5.96 8.81
CA HIS A 52 -7.75 5.29 9.79
C HIS A 52 -7.11 4.08 10.47
N TYR A 53 -6.17 3.43 9.81
CA TYR A 53 -5.57 2.17 10.24
C TYR A 53 -4.04 2.27 10.33
N GLY A 54 -3.41 2.98 9.38
CA GLY A 54 -1.96 3.13 9.34
C GLY A 54 -1.28 1.81 8.99
N ASP A 55 -0.48 1.28 9.91
CA ASP A 55 0.24 0.03 9.73
C ASP A 55 -0.69 -1.20 9.78
N GLY A 56 -0.55 -2.08 8.79
CA GLY A 56 -1.21 -3.38 8.74
C GLY A 56 -0.21 -4.51 8.64
N TRP A 57 -0.40 -5.55 9.43
CA TRP A 57 0.37 -6.80 9.37
C TRP A 57 -0.47 -7.89 8.74
N LEU A 58 0.07 -8.54 7.71
CA LEU A 58 -0.56 -9.65 7.00
C LEU A 58 0.50 -10.69 6.62
N ASN A 59 0.27 -11.96 6.95
CA ASN A 59 1.11 -13.10 6.54
C ASN A 59 2.62 -12.90 6.74
N GLY A 60 3.01 -12.32 7.88
CA GLY A 60 4.43 -12.10 8.19
C GLY A 60 5.04 -10.84 7.56
N GLY A 61 4.31 -10.12 6.70
CA GLY A 61 4.75 -8.88 6.10
C GLY A 61 3.91 -7.66 6.47
N HIS A 62 4.34 -6.51 5.97
CA HIS A 62 3.78 -5.19 6.27
C HIS A 62 3.08 -4.60 5.06
N ILE A 63 1.82 -4.20 5.25
CA ILE A 63 1.20 -3.19 4.41
C ILE A 63 1.90 -1.90 4.73
N LEU A 64 2.58 -1.33 3.73
CA LEU A 64 3.43 -0.16 3.93
C LEU A 64 2.57 1.05 4.33
N SER A 65 3.07 1.82 5.29
CA SER A 65 2.37 2.95 5.90
C SER A 65 3.08 4.27 5.64
N ILE A 66 2.48 5.37 6.12
CA ILE A 66 3.10 6.68 6.13
C ILE A 66 3.47 6.99 7.57
N GLY A 67 4.76 6.86 7.89
CA GLY A 67 5.30 7.11 9.21
C GLY A 67 5.50 8.60 9.50
N ASP A 68 5.71 8.89 10.78
CA ASP A 68 6.14 10.20 11.26
C ASP A 68 7.43 10.63 10.54
N PRO A 69 7.45 11.81 9.89
CA PRO A 69 8.64 12.34 9.22
C PRO A 69 9.91 12.33 10.07
N GLU A 70 9.81 12.53 11.40
CA GLU A 70 10.98 12.52 12.29
C GLU A 70 11.60 11.12 12.46
N HIS A 71 10.80 10.07 12.27
CA HIS A 71 11.18 8.68 12.53
C HIS A 71 11.22 7.80 11.27
N ARG A 72 10.77 8.33 10.13
CA ARG A 72 10.62 7.64 8.84
C ARG A 72 11.83 6.81 8.42
N GLU A 73 13.04 7.35 8.56
CA GLU A 73 14.29 6.67 8.17
C GLU A 73 14.61 5.42 9.00
N TYR A 74 13.86 5.17 10.08
CA TYR A 74 14.02 4.03 10.97
C TYR A 74 12.84 3.04 10.89
N THR A 75 11.89 3.28 9.98
CA THR A 75 10.67 2.48 9.83
C THR A 75 10.73 1.70 8.52
N ASP A 76 11.01 0.40 8.61
CA ASP A 76 11.09 -0.52 7.47
C ASP A 76 9.71 -0.85 6.85
N SER A 77 8.62 -0.41 7.47
CA SER A 77 7.27 -0.41 6.90
C SER A 77 6.87 0.92 6.24
N ASP A 78 7.72 1.97 6.22
CA ASP A 78 7.34 3.26 5.63
C ASP A 78 7.46 3.23 4.10
N LEU A 79 6.36 3.63 3.44
CA LEU A 79 6.22 3.62 1.99
C LEU A 79 7.23 4.52 1.28
N LEU A 80 7.52 5.72 1.79
CA LEU A 80 8.51 6.61 1.17
C LEU A 80 9.93 6.10 1.38
N TYR A 81 10.24 5.60 2.58
CA TYR A 81 11.54 5.02 2.87
C TYR A 81 11.83 3.87 1.91
N ILE A 82 10.91 2.92 1.77
CA ILE A 82 11.03 1.82 0.81
C ILE A 82 11.10 2.33 -0.64
N HIS A 83 10.29 3.33 -1.00
CA HIS A 83 10.35 3.93 -2.33
C HIS A 83 11.73 4.52 -2.63
N ARG A 84 12.35 5.26 -1.70
CA ARG A 84 13.69 5.82 -1.87
C ARG A 84 14.76 4.75 -2.03
N LEU A 85 14.70 3.67 -1.24
CA LEU A 85 15.60 2.52 -1.41
C LEU A 85 15.47 1.92 -2.82
N ASN A 86 14.23 1.68 -3.26
CA ASN A 86 13.95 1.19 -4.61
C ASN A 86 14.45 2.14 -5.71
N LYS A 87 14.37 3.46 -5.50
CA LYS A 87 14.86 4.47 -6.45
C LYS A 87 16.38 4.57 -6.51
N ALA A 88 17.10 4.08 -5.51
CA ALA A 88 18.56 4.04 -5.51
C ALA A 88 19.13 2.85 -6.33
N GLU A 89 18.29 1.86 -6.67
CA GLU A 89 18.67 0.67 -7.42
C GLU A 89 18.40 0.82 -8.92
N ASP A 90 19.45 1.08 -9.72
CA ASP A 90 19.35 1.34 -11.16
C ASP A 90 18.55 0.28 -11.93
N TRP A 91 18.75 -1.00 -11.59
CA TRP A 91 18.03 -2.11 -12.22
C TRP A 91 16.52 -2.03 -11.95
N TRP A 92 16.15 -1.68 -10.72
CA TRP A 92 14.77 -1.56 -10.29
C TRP A 92 14.06 -0.43 -11.02
N VAL A 93 14.69 0.74 -11.04
CA VAL A 93 14.17 1.93 -11.74
C VAL A 93 14.01 1.68 -13.23
N SER A 94 14.97 1.02 -13.88
CA SER A 94 14.88 0.72 -15.30
C SER A 94 13.78 -0.28 -15.64
N ARG A 95 13.49 -1.22 -14.73
CA ARG A 95 12.52 -2.29 -14.96
C ARG A 95 11.10 -1.88 -14.58
N PHE A 96 10.97 -1.00 -13.57
CA PHE A 96 9.71 -0.60 -12.92
C PHE A 96 9.67 0.92 -12.66
N PRO A 97 9.65 1.76 -13.71
CA PRO A 97 9.75 3.21 -13.56
C PRO A 97 8.56 3.83 -12.79
N ASP A 98 7.38 3.23 -12.93
CA ASP A 98 6.11 3.72 -12.38
C ASP A 98 5.61 2.85 -11.22
N ARG A 99 6.54 2.24 -10.46
CA ARG A 99 6.21 1.34 -9.34
C ARG A 99 6.29 2.07 -8.00
N LEU A 100 5.25 1.89 -7.19
CA LEU A 100 5.24 2.28 -5.78
C LEU A 100 4.75 1.12 -4.90
N ASP A 101 5.64 0.55 -4.09
CA ASP A 101 5.31 -0.61 -3.25
C ASP A 101 4.24 -0.26 -2.21
N VAL A 102 3.35 -1.22 -1.94
CA VAL A 102 2.26 -1.06 -0.97
C VAL A 102 2.13 -2.24 -0.01
N PHE A 103 2.52 -3.44 -0.41
CA PHE A 103 2.56 -4.60 0.48
C PHE A 103 3.72 -5.52 0.10
N ILE A 104 4.58 -5.81 1.08
CA ILE A 104 5.72 -6.72 0.94
C ILE A 104 5.52 -7.87 1.94
N PRO A 105 4.87 -8.98 1.51
CA PRO A 105 4.70 -10.17 2.35
C PRO A 105 6.03 -10.89 2.60
N ASP A 106 6.04 -11.78 3.59
CA ASP A 106 7.09 -12.81 3.76
C ASP A 106 6.82 -13.99 2.79
N SER A 107 6.68 -13.67 1.50
CA SER A 107 6.48 -14.62 0.39
C SER A 107 7.20 -14.12 -0.87
N ASP A 108 7.19 -14.94 -1.93
CA ASP A 108 7.79 -14.59 -3.22
C ASP A 108 6.90 -13.65 -4.08
N GLU A 109 5.93 -12.97 -3.48
CA GLU A 109 5.06 -12.01 -4.14
C GLU A 109 5.32 -10.60 -3.61
N GLN A 110 5.23 -9.59 -4.47
CA GLN A 110 5.29 -8.19 -4.05
C GLN A 110 4.16 -7.41 -4.70
N PHE A 111 3.52 -6.54 -3.93
CA PHE A 111 2.37 -5.77 -4.38
C PHE A 111 2.69 -4.29 -4.42
N PHE A 112 2.33 -3.65 -5.52
CA PHE A 112 2.67 -2.26 -5.78
C PHE A 112 1.59 -1.57 -6.61
N PHE A 113 1.50 -0.25 -6.48
CA PHE A 113 0.73 0.59 -7.40
C PHE A 113 1.48 0.77 -8.71
N ASP A 114 0.79 0.55 -9.82
CA ASP A 114 1.19 1.09 -11.12
C ASP A 114 0.76 2.56 -11.20
N THR A 115 1.73 3.46 -11.08
CA THR A 115 1.50 4.91 -11.02
C THR A 115 1.41 5.56 -12.40
N SER A 116 1.56 4.79 -13.49
CA SER A 116 1.55 5.29 -14.87
C SER A 116 0.15 5.73 -15.32
N VAL A 117 -0.91 5.13 -14.76
CA VAL A 117 -2.30 5.40 -15.12
C VAL A 117 -3.15 5.45 -13.86
N ARG A 118 -3.98 6.49 -13.75
CA ARG A 118 -5.06 6.59 -12.77
C ARG A 118 -6.40 6.38 -13.44
N ASP A 119 -7.33 5.78 -12.70
CA ASP A 119 -8.73 5.75 -13.10
C ASP A 119 -9.44 7.10 -12.83
N GLU A 120 -10.74 7.16 -13.16
CA GLU A 120 -11.56 8.36 -12.97
C GLU A 120 -11.78 8.73 -11.50
N GLN A 121 -11.56 7.78 -10.59
CA GLN A 121 -11.65 7.96 -9.14
C GLN A 121 -10.30 8.38 -8.53
N GLY A 122 -9.21 8.34 -9.32
CA GLY A 122 -7.86 8.65 -8.87
C GLY A 122 -7.13 7.48 -8.22
N GLU A 123 -7.69 6.27 -8.31
CA GLU A 123 -7.07 5.03 -7.85
C GLU A 123 -5.97 4.58 -8.82
N PHE A 124 -5.06 3.78 -8.29
CA PHE A 124 -4.05 3.06 -9.04
C PHE A 124 -4.37 1.57 -9.02
N THR A 125 -4.08 0.90 -10.13
CA THR A 125 -4.13 -0.57 -10.16
C THR A 125 -3.04 -1.11 -9.23
N VAL A 126 -3.43 -2.04 -8.35
CA VAL A 126 -2.48 -2.83 -7.56
C VAL A 126 -2.02 -3.99 -8.42
N MET A 127 -0.74 -4.06 -8.69
CA MET A 127 -0.08 -5.12 -9.44
C MET A 127 0.55 -6.12 -8.47
N CYS A 128 0.63 -7.39 -8.86
CA CYS A 128 1.46 -8.40 -8.20
C CYS A 128 2.69 -8.68 -9.05
N TYR A 129 3.87 -8.73 -8.43
CA TYR A 129 5.09 -9.27 -9.01
C TYR A 129 5.39 -10.62 -8.35
N ASP A 130 5.23 -11.69 -9.13
CA ASP A 130 5.63 -13.05 -8.75
C ASP A 130 7.12 -13.22 -9.06
N LEU A 131 7.94 -13.31 -8.00
CA LEU A 131 9.39 -13.44 -8.10
C LEU A 131 9.84 -14.82 -8.60
N ILE A 132 9.05 -15.88 -8.35
CA ILE A 132 9.37 -17.24 -8.80
C ILE A 132 9.25 -17.33 -10.32
N ASN A 133 8.14 -16.84 -10.87
CA ASN A 133 7.86 -16.92 -12.30
C ASN A 133 8.39 -15.70 -13.07
N ASN A 134 8.81 -14.65 -12.36
CA ASN A 134 9.20 -13.35 -12.92
C ASN A 134 8.06 -12.73 -13.77
N GLU A 135 6.83 -12.86 -13.27
CA GLU A 135 5.60 -12.42 -13.95
C GLU A 135 4.94 -11.27 -13.20
N ILE A 136 4.30 -10.38 -13.95
CA ILE A 136 3.58 -9.23 -13.39
C ILE A 136 2.18 -9.22 -13.95
N PHE A 137 1.20 -9.13 -13.07
CA PHE A 137 -0.20 -9.14 -13.44
C PHE A 137 -1.02 -8.22 -12.53
N PRO A 138 -2.14 -7.67 -13.03
CA PRO A 138 -3.04 -6.87 -12.21
C PRO A 138 -3.67 -7.74 -11.12
N CYS A 139 -3.60 -7.26 -9.89
CA CYS A 139 -4.22 -7.88 -8.72
C CYS A 139 -5.58 -7.23 -8.42
N ALA A 140 -5.65 -5.90 -8.29
CA ALA A 140 -6.91 -5.22 -8.00
C ALA A 140 -6.94 -3.86 -8.69
N SER A 141 -8.13 -3.34 -9.00
CA SER A 141 -8.25 -2.02 -9.63
C SER A 141 -8.07 -0.86 -8.64
N SER A 142 -8.14 -1.13 -7.34
CA SER A 142 -7.94 -0.15 -6.26
C SER A 142 -7.31 -0.80 -5.03
N PHE A 143 -6.77 0.02 -4.12
CA PHE A 143 -6.25 -0.49 -2.85
C PHE A 143 -7.35 -1.07 -1.95
N ALA A 144 -8.54 -0.48 -1.95
CA ALA A 144 -9.69 -1.01 -1.22
C ALA A 144 -10.09 -2.43 -1.69
N GLU A 145 -10.18 -2.65 -3.01
CA GLU A 145 -10.47 -3.97 -3.56
C GLU A 145 -9.35 -4.96 -3.21
N PHE A 146 -8.09 -4.52 -3.26
CA PHE A 146 -6.96 -5.32 -2.83
C PHE A 146 -7.11 -5.79 -1.37
N LEU A 147 -7.43 -4.89 -0.44
CA LEU A 147 -7.69 -5.27 0.96
C LEU A 147 -8.87 -6.24 1.08
N GLU A 148 -9.97 -6.02 0.34
CA GLU A 148 -11.10 -6.95 0.35
C GLU A 148 -10.69 -8.34 -0.10
N ARG A 149 -9.90 -8.44 -1.18
CA ARG A 149 -9.36 -9.70 -1.69
C ARG A 149 -8.48 -10.40 -0.67
N LEU A 150 -7.54 -9.67 -0.06
CA LEU A 150 -6.65 -10.22 0.97
C LEU A 150 -7.43 -10.72 2.20
N ILE A 151 -8.54 -10.09 2.55
CA ILE A 151 -9.40 -10.59 3.62
C ILE A 151 -10.12 -11.87 3.16
N ASP A 152 -10.71 -11.86 1.96
CA ASP A 152 -11.55 -12.97 1.48
C ASP A 152 -10.75 -14.23 1.12
N GLU A 153 -9.49 -14.11 0.69
CA GLU A 153 -8.62 -15.25 0.38
C GLU A 153 -8.21 -16.06 1.62
N TYR A 154 -8.37 -15.51 2.83
CA TYR A 154 -7.94 -16.11 4.09
C TYR A 154 -9.06 -16.25 5.13
N VAL A 155 -10.33 -16.19 4.71
CA VAL A 155 -11.52 -16.50 5.53
C VAL A 155 -11.96 -17.95 5.35
#